data_AF-A0A925Y5R6-F1
#
_entry.id   AF-A0A925Y5R6-F1
#
_cell.length_a   1.000
_cell.length_b   1.000
_cell.length_c   1.000
_cell.angle_alpha   90.00
_cell.angle_beta   90.00
_cell.angle_gamma   90.00
#
_symmetry.space_group_name_H-M   'P 1'
#
loop_
_entity.id
_entity.type
_entity.pdbx_description
1 polymer ?
#
loop_
_entity_poly.entity_id
_entity_poly.type
_entity_poly.pdbx_seq_one_letter_code
_entity_poly.pdbx_strand_id
1 'polypeptide(L)'
;MVQLKHYLWLACWFFCTGIPLFAGEFALPAEGPVPFRRDQIPLDSQMMVSLSASLKTLASGLQGKSSVERRAAAQMLALSMALDPGNAATRDVLMEFQKNQHKPLTDPESLAKNRAPIWNVLKWLESPEAGAHGQALAKCLKDVIIMSDPDHPQAVAIRKSGEKGAWKNWIPDLSAYESEAIAKIPTPDKSATPPKPVEANKILLDQAKVKTLLWKNTGTLDAPVWNLALAPLEMSAKVIESGENPQSPFSILIGSEDQRIPRIENTLLKLLQKTQAKLPPGVRVTISSTELITSIQSQQIQFISAPSAVLASAAVTGRAPDAIILGLVDESGKYKLTVGFWRQLFSLGKGSGQRLILPAEASPLMLSMLAMERPEFFLEYEVLLAADFNQVLDLSAKTPAEPLASVTARFKEIRDKANLQDVRVYVTNPFVKQRFIAISQEIPQHFSAKMLLIQATGNRPITVARMVIATEIRRALEPASWFYNINPYTFGPPDFKKIGQTYDLCKAQVTKLERYCEKSDQDLLKQASEVVVALKNLDRATRDRGDLYGSLAVAHGALVSVMKSFDDQISTETGELPYLNHP
;
A
#
# COMPACT_ATOMS: atom_id res chain seq x y z
N MET A 1 -53.65 47.30 8.84
CA MET A 1 -54.00 48.22 7.75
C MET A 1 -53.37 47.70 6.47
N VAL A 2 -54.19 47.20 5.53
CA VAL A 2 -54.06 47.23 4.05
C VAL A 2 -52.68 46.89 3.44
N GLN A 3 -52.49 45.64 2.97
CA GLN A 3 -52.48 45.18 1.55
C GLN A 3 -51.33 45.62 0.63
N LEU A 4 -50.62 44.62 0.07
CA LEU A 4 -50.45 44.35 -1.38
C LEU A 4 -49.70 42.99 -1.54
N LYS A 5 -50.33 41.82 -1.73
CA LYS A 5 -50.72 41.15 -3.01
C LYS A 5 -49.73 41.36 -4.18
N HIS A 6 -48.89 40.36 -4.51
CA HIS A 6 -49.10 39.21 -5.43
C HIS A 6 -49.18 39.56 -6.92
N TYR A 7 -48.21 39.06 -7.71
CA TYR A 7 -48.21 38.48 -9.08
C TYR A 7 -46.73 38.34 -9.49
N LEU A 8 -46.05 37.18 -9.53
CA LEU A 8 -46.27 35.91 -10.25
C LEU A 8 -46.24 36.08 -11.79
N TRP A 9 -45.09 35.86 -12.46
CA TRP A 9 -44.94 34.78 -13.46
C TRP A 9 -43.52 34.64 -14.09
N LEU A 10 -43.16 33.36 -14.26
CA LEU A 10 -42.24 32.73 -15.23
C LEU A 10 -40.73 33.04 -15.24
N ALA A 11 -39.95 32.07 -14.72
CA ALA A 11 -39.04 31.30 -15.57
C ALA A 11 -38.71 29.95 -14.90
N CYS A 12 -39.57 28.95 -15.18
CA CYS A 12 -39.25 27.53 -15.00
C CYS A 12 -38.25 27.11 -16.08
N TRP A 13 -36.96 27.01 -15.75
CA TRP A 13 -36.04 26.12 -16.50
C TRP A 13 -35.41 25.14 -15.52
N PHE A 14 -35.99 23.95 -15.51
CA PHE A 14 -35.41 22.72 -15.00
C PHE A 14 -34.05 22.50 -15.68
N PHE A 15 -32.95 22.78 -15.00
CA PHE A 15 -31.72 22.01 -15.19
C PHE A 15 -31.64 21.00 -14.04
N CYS A 16 -32.41 19.93 -14.16
CA CYS A 16 -31.99 18.64 -13.66
C CYS A 16 -30.74 18.23 -14.46
N THR A 17 -29.57 18.74 -14.09
CA THR A 17 -28.35 17.97 -14.35
C THR A 17 -28.39 16.80 -13.40
N GLY A 18 -29.02 15.72 -13.87
CA GLY A 18 -28.87 14.40 -13.27
C GLY A 18 -27.38 14.11 -13.24
N ILE A 19 -26.77 14.24 -12.06
CA ILE A 19 -25.48 13.61 -11.81
C ILE A 19 -25.76 12.12 -11.98
N PRO A 20 -25.13 11.43 -12.94
CA PRO A 20 -25.29 9.99 -13.05
C PRO A 20 -24.82 9.41 -11.71
N LEU A 21 -25.73 8.73 -11.03
CA LEU A 21 -25.39 7.80 -9.95
C LEU A 21 -24.42 6.79 -10.56
N PHE A 22 -23.12 6.97 -10.30
CA PHE A 22 -22.08 6.09 -10.79
C PHE A 22 -22.19 4.74 -10.06
N ALA A 23 -22.72 3.76 -10.78
CA ALA A 23 -22.93 2.40 -10.33
C ALA A 23 -21.85 1.45 -10.87
N GLY A 24 -21.23 0.69 -9.97
CA GLY A 24 -20.46 -0.51 -10.25
C GLY A 24 -19.00 -0.42 -9.83
N GLU A 25 -18.66 -0.95 -8.65
CA GLU A 25 -17.29 -1.34 -8.35
C GLU A 25 -16.92 -2.54 -9.23
N PHE A 26 -15.91 -2.40 -10.07
CA PHE A 26 -15.38 -3.51 -10.88
C PHE A 26 -14.59 -4.47 -9.97
N ALA A 27 -15.05 -5.70 -9.79
CA ALA A 27 -14.35 -6.68 -8.97
C ALA A 27 -13.06 -7.18 -9.67
N LEU A 28 -11.92 -7.09 -8.98
CA LEU A 28 -10.63 -7.50 -9.54
C LEU A 28 -10.50 -9.02 -9.62
N PRO A 29 -9.77 -9.55 -10.63
CA PRO A 29 -9.26 -10.91 -10.58
C PRO A 29 -8.50 -11.17 -9.28
N ALA A 30 -8.74 -12.31 -8.65
CA ALA A 30 -7.96 -12.73 -7.49
C ALA A 30 -6.57 -13.19 -7.96
N GLU A 31 -5.55 -13.09 -7.10
CA GLU A 31 -4.23 -13.70 -7.33
C GLU A 31 -4.25 -15.24 -7.15
N GLY A 32 -5.44 -15.86 -7.17
CA GLY A 32 -5.69 -17.26 -6.88
C GLY A 32 -4.97 -18.26 -7.80
N PRO A 33 -5.15 -19.57 -7.58
CA PRO A 33 -4.43 -20.58 -8.33
C PRO A 33 -4.81 -20.50 -9.83
N VAL A 34 -3.88 -20.01 -10.64
CA VAL A 34 -4.00 -20.03 -12.10
C VAL A 34 -4.17 -21.50 -12.52
N PRO A 35 -5.17 -21.84 -13.35
CA PRO A 35 -5.53 -23.21 -13.68
C PRO A 35 -4.49 -23.91 -14.56
N PHE A 36 -3.44 -23.20 -14.96
CA PHE A 36 -2.31 -23.71 -15.71
C PHE A 36 -0.99 -23.16 -15.17
N ARG A 37 0.08 -23.92 -15.39
CA ARG A 37 1.45 -23.49 -15.11
C ARG A 37 2.08 -22.93 -16.37
N ARG A 38 2.52 -21.67 -16.32
CA ARG A 38 3.14 -20.95 -17.45
C ARG A 38 4.34 -21.70 -18.05
N ASP A 39 5.18 -22.31 -17.20
CA ASP A 39 6.35 -23.08 -17.61
C ASP A 39 6.02 -24.44 -18.27
N GLN A 40 4.76 -24.86 -18.21
CA GLN A 40 4.29 -26.15 -18.74
C GLN A 40 3.31 -25.98 -19.91
N ILE A 41 3.10 -24.75 -20.38
CA ILE A 41 2.38 -24.49 -21.62
C ILE A 41 3.38 -24.66 -22.76
N PRO A 42 3.08 -25.47 -23.79
CA PRO A 42 4.04 -25.72 -24.86
C PRO A 42 4.12 -24.57 -25.91
N LEU A 43 3.93 -23.32 -25.47
CA LEU A 43 4.10 -22.11 -26.28
C LEU A 43 5.44 -21.45 -25.96
N ASP A 44 6.11 -20.90 -26.97
CA ASP A 44 7.32 -20.12 -26.73
C ASP A 44 7.01 -18.77 -26.06
N SER A 45 8.05 -18.12 -25.54
CA SER A 45 7.91 -16.85 -24.84
C SER A 45 7.37 -15.71 -25.70
N GLN A 46 7.67 -15.69 -27.00
CA GLN A 46 7.19 -14.64 -27.90
C GLN A 46 5.69 -14.83 -28.21
N MET A 47 5.24 -16.06 -28.41
CA MET A 47 3.83 -16.39 -28.57
C MET A 47 3.02 -16.07 -27.31
N MET A 48 3.56 -16.33 -26.12
CA MET A 48 2.91 -15.96 -24.86
C MET A 48 2.76 -14.43 -24.69
N VAL A 49 3.79 -13.66 -25.04
CA VAL A 49 3.75 -12.18 -25.03
C VAL A 49 2.75 -11.66 -26.06
N SER A 50 2.75 -12.19 -27.28
CA SER A 50 1.80 -11.82 -28.32
C SER A 50 0.36 -12.13 -27.91
N LEU A 51 0.11 -13.31 -27.33
CA LEU A 51 -1.20 -13.73 -26.86
C LEU A 51 -1.69 -12.84 -25.71
N SER A 52 -0.81 -12.51 -24.77
CA SER A 52 -1.10 -11.54 -23.70
C SER A 52 -1.49 -10.17 -24.27
N ALA A 53 -0.73 -9.65 -25.24
CA ALA A 53 -1.03 -8.36 -25.87
C ALA A 53 -2.39 -8.37 -26.60
N SER A 54 -2.73 -9.46 -27.30
CA SER A 54 -4.03 -9.60 -27.96
C SER A 54 -5.18 -9.66 -26.95
N LEU A 55 -5.06 -10.42 -25.87
CA LEU A 55 -6.08 -10.49 -24.81
C LEU A 55 -6.32 -9.14 -24.14
N LYS A 56 -5.26 -8.38 -23.85
CA LYS A 56 -5.37 -7.00 -23.36
C LYS A 56 -6.17 -6.13 -24.34
N THR A 57 -5.82 -6.15 -25.62
CA THR A 57 -6.51 -5.34 -26.64
C THR A 57 -7.99 -5.71 -26.77
N LEU A 58 -8.34 -6.99 -26.67
CA LEU A 58 -9.73 -7.43 -26.68
C LEU A 58 -10.49 -6.98 -25.43
N ALA A 59 -9.85 -7.04 -24.25
CA ALA A 59 -10.42 -6.52 -23.01
C ALA A 59 -10.67 -5.01 -23.10
N SER A 60 -9.73 -4.26 -23.68
CA SER A 60 -9.87 -2.82 -23.91
C SER A 60 -10.97 -2.47 -24.91
N GLY A 61 -11.46 -3.41 -25.71
CA GLY A 61 -12.60 -3.20 -26.62
C GLY A 61 -13.98 -3.34 -25.95
N LEU A 62 -14.04 -3.84 -24.71
CA LEU A 62 -15.31 -4.07 -24.00
C LEU A 62 -15.83 -2.77 -23.36
N GLN A 63 -17.14 -2.53 -23.47
CA GLN A 63 -17.74 -1.30 -22.92
C GLN A 63 -17.78 -1.27 -21.39
N GLY A 64 -17.77 -2.44 -20.72
CA GLY A 64 -17.78 -2.54 -19.27
C GLY A 64 -19.08 -2.07 -18.61
N LYS A 65 -20.19 -2.01 -19.35
CA LYS A 65 -21.48 -1.49 -18.86
C LYS A 65 -22.33 -2.58 -18.20
N SER A 66 -22.24 -3.81 -18.68
CA SER A 66 -22.93 -4.96 -18.08
C SER A 66 -22.02 -5.74 -17.14
N SER A 67 -22.60 -6.42 -16.15
CA SER A 67 -21.88 -7.33 -15.25
C SER A 67 -21.14 -8.44 -16.02
N VAL A 68 -21.75 -8.92 -17.13
CA VAL A 68 -21.17 -9.90 -18.04
C VAL A 68 -19.91 -9.35 -18.73
N GLU A 69 -19.97 -8.13 -19.26
CA GLU A 69 -18.81 -7.48 -19.91
C GLU A 69 -17.69 -7.18 -18.90
N ARG A 70 -18.03 -6.75 -17.68
CA ARG A 70 -17.04 -6.49 -16.62
C ARG A 70 -16.33 -7.78 -16.21
N ARG A 71 -17.07 -8.88 -16.04
CA ARG A 71 -16.48 -10.19 -15.73
C ARG A 71 -15.63 -10.72 -16.89
N ALA A 72 -16.06 -10.54 -18.14
CA ALA A 72 -15.28 -10.93 -19.32
C ALA A 72 -13.97 -10.13 -19.44
N ALA A 73 -14.01 -8.82 -19.20
CA ALA A 73 -12.81 -7.98 -19.14
C ALA A 73 -11.85 -8.47 -18.04
N ALA A 74 -12.37 -8.78 -16.84
CA ALA A 74 -11.57 -9.33 -15.76
C ALA A 74 -10.89 -10.66 -16.15
N GLN A 75 -11.61 -11.58 -16.80
CA GLN A 75 -11.07 -12.85 -17.29
C GLN A 75 -9.95 -12.66 -18.33
N MET A 76 -10.15 -11.78 -19.32
CA MET A 76 -9.16 -11.49 -20.37
C MET A 76 -7.89 -10.84 -19.80
N LEU A 77 -8.03 -9.89 -18.87
CA LEU A 77 -6.91 -9.22 -18.22
C LEU A 77 -6.16 -10.17 -17.28
N ALA A 78 -6.87 -11.04 -16.54
CA ALA A 78 -6.24 -12.07 -15.71
C ALA A 78 -5.42 -13.07 -16.52
N LEU A 79 -5.97 -13.55 -17.64
CA LEU A 79 -5.24 -14.43 -18.57
C LEU A 79 -4.01 -13.74 -19.15
N SER A 80 -4.16 -12.47 -19.55
CA SER A 80 -3.02 -11.68 -20.03
C SER A 80 -1.90 -11.59 -19.00
N MET A 81 -2.23 -11.31 -17.73
CA MET A 81 -1.23 -11.22 -16.66
C MET A 81 -0.61 -12.58 -16.30
N ALA A 82 -1.36 -13.68 -16.42
CA ALA A 82 -0.84 -15.02 -16.18
C ALA A 82 0.12 -15.50 -17.29
N LEU A 83 -0.10 -15.06 -18.55
CA LEU A 83 0.75 -15.39 -19.69
C LEU A 83 2.01 -14.53 -19.75
N ASP A 84 1.87 -13.23 -19.47
CA ASP A 84 2.99 -12.29 -19.38
C ASP A 84 2.88 -11.40 -18.13
N PRO A 85 3.49 -11.80 -17.01
CA PRO A 85 3.54 -10.99 -15.80
C PRO A 85 4.26 -9.65 -15.99
N GLY A 86 5.11 -9.50 -17.02
CA GLY A 86 5.81 -8.27 -17.35
C GLY A 86 4.96 -7.21 -18.06
N ASN A 87 3.75 -7.56 -18.49
CA ASN A 87 2.88 -6.66 -19.26
C ASN A 87 2.23 -5.58 -18.36
N ALA A 88 2.96 -4.48 -18.14
CA ALA A 88 2.49 -3.33 -17.37
C ALA A 88 1.20 -2.72 -17.94
N ALA A 89 1.07 -2.66 -19.27
CA ALA A 89 -0.10 -2.09 -19.95
C ALA A 89 -1.41 -2.83 -19.64
N THR A 90 -1.36 -4.12 -19.32
CA THR A 90 -2.54 -4.87 -18.87
C THR A 90 -3.02 -4.44 -17.49
N ARG A 91 -2.09 -4.09 -16.58
CA ARG A 91 -2.42 -3.55 -15.26
C ARG A 91 -3.05 -2.16 -15.37
N ASP A 92 -2.61 -1.36 -16.33
CA ASP A 92 -3.18 -0.03 -16.59
C ASP A 92 -4.65 -0.14 -17.02
N VAL A 93 -4.97 -1.01 -17.97
CA VAL A 93 -6.36 -1.26 -18.40
C VAL A 93 -7.20 -1.78 -17.24
N LEU A 94 -6.66 -2.68 -16.42
CA LEU A 94 -7.36 -3.17 -15.22
C LEU A 94 -7.67 -2.04 -14.22
N MET A 95 -6.73 -1.12 -14.01
CA MET A 95 -6.93 0.06 -13.17
C MET A 95 -7.96 1.04 -13.78
N GLU A 96 -8.01 1.17 -15.11
CA GLU A 96 -9.03 1.98 -15.78
C GLU A 96 -10.44 1.44 -15.55
N PHE A 97 -10.63 0.11 -15.65
CA PHE A 97 -11.89 -0.54 -15.32
C PHE A 97 -12.25 -0.34 -13.84
N GLN A 98 -11.28 -0.44 -12.93
CA GLN A 98 -11.49 -0.23 -11.49
C GLN A 98 -11.88 1.21 -11.14
N LYS A 99 -11.30 2.20 -11.82
CA LYS A 99 -11.59 3.62 -11.60
C LYS A 99 -12.85 4.11 -12.33
N ASN A 100 -13.56 3.22 -13.05
CA ASN A 100 -14.64 3.60 -13.97
C ASN A 100 -14.21 4.68 -15.00
N GLN A 101 -12.93 4.67 -15.37
CA GLN A 101 -12.31 5.61 -16.32
C GLN A 101 -12.02 4.95 -17.67
N HIS A 102 -12.35 3.66 -17.82
CA HIS A 102 -12.11 2.91 -19.04
C HIS A 102 -12.86 3.51 -20.23
N LYS A 103 -12.11 3.76 -21.30
CA LYS A 103 -12.64 4.18 -22.59
C LYS A 103 -12.45 3.01 -23.57
N PRO A 104 -13.54 2.42 -24.10
CA PRO A 104 -13.43 1.28 -24.98
C PRO A 104 -12.71 1.67 -26.28
N LEU A 105 -11.79 0.83 -26.71
CA LEU A 105 -11.16 0.93 -28.02
C LEU A 105 -12.21 0.68 -29.09
N THR A 106 -12.47 1.69 -29.93
CA THR A 106 -13.52 1.65 -30.96
C THR A 106 -13.03 1.21 -32.34
N ASP A 107 -11.72 0.96 -32.51
CA ASP A 107 -11.12 0.55 -33.79
C ASP A 107 -11.43 -0.92 -34.14
N PRO A 108 -12.33 -1.20 -35.11
CA PRO A 108 -12.75 -2.56 -35.43
C PRO A 108 -11.65 -3.36 -36.13
N GLU A 109 -10.75 -2.71 -36.88
CA GLU A 109 -9.65 -3.39 -37.58
C GLU A 109 -8.62 -3.93 -36.58
N SER A 110 -8.28 -3.15 -35.56
CA SER A 110 -7.39 -3.58 -34.46
C SER A 110 -8.01 -4.73 -33.66
N LEU A 111 -9.31 -4.70 -33.36
CA LEU A 111 -9.99 -5.80 -32.67
C LEU A 111 -10.01 -7.09 -33.52
N ALA A 112 -10.33 -6.99 -34.82
CA ALA A 112 -10.33 -8.13 -35.73
C ALA A 112 -8.94 -8.77 -35.88
N LYS A 113 -7.89 -7.95 -36.00
CA LYS A 113 -6.50 -8.40 -36.10
C LYS A 113 -6.02 -9.17 -34.87
N ASN A 114 -6.58 -8.89 -33.70
CA ASN A 114 -6.23 -9.55 -32.43
C ASN A 114 -7.07 -10.80 -32.12
N ARG A 115 -8.14 -11.09 -32.87
CA ARG A 115 -8.94 -12.32 -32.71
C ARG A 115 -8.33 -13.53 -33.42
N ALA A 116 -7.83 -13.34 -34.65
CA ALA A 116 -7.29 -14.44 -35.47
C ALA A 116 -6.12 -15.21 -34.81
N PRO A 117 -5.15 -14.55 -34.14
CA PRO A 117 -4.07 -15.26 -33.43
C PRO A 117 -4.59 -16.15 -32.29
N ILE A 118 -5.63 -15.71 -31.57
CA ILE A 118 -6.20 -16.46 -30.45
C ILE A 118 -6.88 -17.73 -30.95
N TRP A 119 -7.67 -17.64 -32.03
CA TRP A 119 -8.28 -18.83 -32.65
C TRP A 119 -7.25 -19.83 -33.18
N ASN A 120 -6.15 -19.34 -33.77
CA ASN A 120 -5.07 -20.19 -34.26
C ASN A 120 -4.36 -20.94 -33.12
N VAL A 121 -4.03 -20.24 -32.03
CA VAL A 121 -3.40 -20.85 -30.84
C VAL A 121 -4.35 -21.82 -30.15
N LEU A 122 -5.63 -21.49 -30.07
CA LEU A 122 -6.67 -22.31 -29.45
C LEU A 122 -6.84 -23.66 -30.18
N LYS A 123 -6.82 -23.67 -31.51
CA LYS A 123 -6.86 -24.93 -32.29
C LYS A 123 -5.72 -25.88 -31.95
N TRP A 124 -4.53 -25.33 -31.68
CA TRP A 124 -3.36 -26.12 -31.34
C TRP A 124 -3.37 -26.57 -29.87
N LEU A 125 -3.76 -25.69 -28.93
CA LEU A 125 -3.83 -26.01 -27.50
C LEU A 125 -4.91 -27.04 -27.13
N GLU A 126 -5.87 -27.27 -28.01
CA GLU A 126 -6.87 -28.34 -27.87
C GLU A 126 -6.34 -29.74 -28.18
N SER A 127 -5.21 -29.82 -28.88
CA SER A 127 -4.63 -31.09 -29.29
C SER A 127 -4.13 -31.87 -28.05
N PRO A 128 -4.14 -33.22 -28.09
CA PRO A 128 -3.54 -34.04 -27.04
C PRO A 128 -2.06 -33.70 -26.77
N GLU A 129 -1.35 -33.26 -27.81
CA GLU A 129 0.07 -32.89 -27.79
C GLU A 129 0.36 -31.64 -26.93
N ALA A 130 -0.65 -30.80 -26.67
CA ALA A 130 -0.49 -29.60 -25.85
C ALA A 130 -0.44 -29.87 -24.33
N GLY A 131 -0.71 -31.11 -23.92
CA GLY A 131 -0.69 -31.53 -22.52
C GLY A 131 -1.80 -30.90 -21.65
N ALA A 132 -1.87 -31.31 -20.38
CA ALA A 132 -2.94 -30.91 -19.47
C ALA A 132 -3.01 -29.38 -19.23
N HIS A 133 -1.86 -28.71 -19.17
CA HIS A 133 -1.79 -27.26 -18.96
C HIS A 133 -2.12 -26.46 -20.23
N GLY A 134 -1.72 -26.92 -21.41
CA GLY A 134 -2.15 -26.33 -22.68
C GLY A 134 -3.67 -26.44 -22.86
N GLN A 135 -4.25 -27.60 -22.55
CA GLN A 135 -5.70 -27.80 -22.60
C GLN A 135 -6.47 -26.97 -21.56
N ALA A 136 -5.90 -26.75 -20.37
CA ALA A 136 -6.47 -25.86 -19.38
C ALA A 136 -6.49 -24.40 -19.87
N LEU A 137 -5.40 -23.93 -20.49
CA LEU A 137 -5.36 -22.62 -21.15
C LEU A 137 -6.39 -22.53 -22.29
N ALA A 138 -6.52 -23.58 -23.12
CA ALA A 138 -7.52 -23.61 -24.20
C ALA A 138 -8.95 -23.42 -23.68
N LYS A 139 -9.31 -24.09 -22.57
CA LYS A 139 -10.63 -23.94 -21.92
C LYS A 139 -10.87 -22.49 -21.47
N CYS A 140 -9.88 -21.84 -20.87
CA CYS A 140 -9.99 -20.44 -20.47
C CYS A 140 -10.07 -19.48 -21.69
N LEU A 141 -9.27 -19.71 -22.74
CA LEU A 141 -9.31 -18.89 -23.95
C LEU A 141 -10.65 -18.99 -24.68
N LYS A 142 -11.27 -20.18 -24.70
CA LYS A 142 -12.61 -20.40 -25.25
C LYS A 142 -13.66 -19.52 -24.58
N ASP A 143 -13.67 -19.50 -23.26
CA ASP A 143 -14.70 -18.78 -22.51
C ASP A 143 -14.64 -17.27 -22.77
N VAL A 144 -13.43 -16.70 -22.92
CA VAL A 144 -13.26 -15.26 -23.16
C VAL A 144 -13.43 -14.84 -24.62
N ILE A 145 -12.97 -15.65 -25.59
CA ILE A 145 -13.00 -15.25 -27.00
C ILE A 145 -14.43 -15.15 -27.55
N ILE A 146 -15.37 -15.92 -27.00
CA ILE A 146 -16.80 -15.89 -27.39
C ILE A 146 -17.44 -14.53 -27.09
N MET A 147 -16.98 -13.84 -26.04
CA MET A 147 -17.48 -12.51 -25.68
C MET A 147 -16.95 -11.42 -26.61
N SER A 148 -15.75 -11.62 -27.17
CA SER A 148 -15.17 -10.69 -28.14
C SER A 148 -15.64 -10.97 -29.57
N ASP A 149 -15.89 -12.24 -29.92
CA ASP A 149 -16.17 -12.70 -31.28
C ASP A 149 -17.39 -13.66 -31.33
N PRO A 150 -18.61 -13.16 -31.05
CA PRO A 150 -19.80 -13.99 -30.89
C PRO A 150 -20.28 -14.64 -32.21
N ASP A 151 -19.96 -14.05 -33.35
CA ASP A 151 -20.43 -14.46 -34.68
C ASP A 151 -19.54 -15.54 -35.34
N HIS A 152 -18.43 -15.93 -34.70
CA HIS A 152 -17.55 -16.97 -35.21
C HIS A 152 -18.25 -18.34 -35.18
N PRO A 153 -18.16 -19.18 -36.24
CA PRO A 153 -18.85 -20.48 -36.29
C PRO A 153 -18.54 -21.41 -35.10
N GLN A 154 -17.32 -21.34 -34.55
CA GLN A 154 -16.94 -22.13 -33.36
C GLN A 154 -17.48 -21.54 -32.05
N ALA A 155 -17.73 -20.24 -31.97
CA ALA A 155 -18.27 -19.58 -30.78
C ALA A 155 -19.72 -20.04 -30.48
N VAL A 156 -20.52 -20.25 -31.53
CA VAL A 156 -21.91 -20.75 -31.42
C VAL A 156 -21.96 -22.15 -30.80
N ALA A 157 -21.03 -23.04 -31.16
CA ALA A 157 -20.95 -24.39 -30.61
C ALA A 157 -20.49 -24.38 -29.14
N ILE A 158 -19.55 -23.49 -28.78
CA ILE A 158 -19.02 -23.43 -27.42
C ILE A 158 -20.02 -22.77 -26.45
N ARG A 159 -20.78 -21.76 -26.89
CA ARG A 159 -21.78 -21.05 -26.07
C ARG A 159 -22.89 -21.97 -25.54
N LYS A 160 -23.25 -23.01 -26.30
CA LYS A 160 -24.22 -24.04 -25.85
C LYS A 160 -23.68 -24.96 -24.74
N SER A 161 -22.36 -25.00 -24.55
CA SER A 161 -21.69 -25.94 -23.66
C SER A 161 -21.29 -25.37 -22.28
N GLY A 162 -21.63 -24.10 -22.02
CA GLY A 162 -21.31 -23.41 -20.76
C GLY A 162 -19.82 -23.06 -20.61
N GLU A 163 -19.50 -22.34 -19.53
CA GLU A 163 -18.11 -22.03 -19.16
C GLU A 163 -17.36 -23.32 -18.77
N LYS A 164 -16.16 -23.52 -19.32
CA LYS A 164 -15.35 -24.73 -19.10
C LYS A 164 -14.00 -24.46 -18.46
N GLY A 165 -13.59 -23.20 -18.37
CA GLY A 165 -12.40 -22.75 -17.66
C GLY A 165 -12.57 -22.88 -16.15
N ALA A 166 -11.47 -23.20 -15.46
CA ALA A 166 -11.44 -23.28 -14.00
C ALA A 166 -11.25 -21.87 -13.41
N TRP A 167 -12.33 -21.07 -13.39
CA TRP A 167 -12.34 -19.69 -12.93
C TRP A 167 -12.56 -19.53 -11.42
N LYS A 168 -13.03 -20.58 -10.76
CA LYS A 168 -13.35 -20.56 -9.32
C LYS A 168 -12.13 -20.15 -8.51
N ASN A 169 -12.29 -19.15 -7.63
CA ASN A 169 -11.24 -18.53 -6.80
C ASN A 169 -10.17 -17.74 -7.60
N TRP A 170 -10.31 -17.61 -8.92
CA TRP A 170 -9.43 -16.80 -9.77
C TRP A 170 -10.15 -15.55 -10.31
N ILE A 171 -11.42 -15.69 -10.72
CA ILE A 171 -12.31 -14.59 -11.09
C ILE A 171 -13.55 -14.66 -10.20
N PRO A 172 -13.96 -13.54 -9.56
CA PRO A 172 -15.22 -13.48 -8.83
C PRO A 172 -16.44 -13.92 -9.65
N ASP A 173 -17.47 -14.42 -8.98
CA ASP A 173 -18.72 -14.81 -9.63
C ASP A 173 -19.46 -13.59 -10.21
N LEU A 174 -20.38 -13.84 -11.13
CA LEU A 174 -21.07 -12.77 -11.87
C LEU A 174 -21.83 -11.79 -10.95
N SER A 175 -22.31 -12.24 -9.79
CA SER A 175 -22.94 -11.41 -8.76
C SER A 175 -22.00 -10.34 -8.19
N ALA A 176 -20.68 -10.58 -8.20
CA ALA A 176 -19.69 -9.58 -7.76
C ALA A 176 -19.53 -8.43 -8.76
N TYR A 177 -20.10 -8.55 -9.97
CA TYR A 177 -20.09 -7.54 -11.02
C TYR A 177 -21.46 -6.89 -11.24
N GLU A 178 -22.49 -7.33 -10.51
CA GLU A 178 -23.83 -6.75 -10.52
C GLU A 178 -23.87 -5.50 -9.62
N SER A 179 -24.42 -4.40 -10.14
CA SER A 179 -24.65 -3.20 -9.34
C SER A 179 -25.82 -3.44 -8.39
N GLU A 180 -25.66 -3.21 -7.08
CA GLU A 180 -26.78 -3.24 -6.12
C GLU A 180 -27.81 -2.15 -6.46
N ALA A 181 -28.81 -2.53 -7.25
CA ALA A 181 -30.04 -1.77 -7.39
C ALA A 181 -30.90 -2.04 -6.15
N ILE A 182 -30.89 -1.09 -5.20
CA ILE A 182 -31.92 -0.79 -4.19
C ILE A 182 -32.76 -2.02 -3.78
N ALA A 183 -32.28 -2.75 -2.78
CA ALA A 183 -33.13 -3.70 -2.07
C ALA A 183 -34.26 -2.93 -1.34
N LYS A 184 -35.50 -3.26 -1.67
CA LYS A 184 -36.74 -2.72 -1.08
C LYS A 184 -36.71 -2.84 0.45
N ILE A 185 -36.95 -1.71 1.12
CA ILE A 185 -37.31 -1.62 2.53
C ILE A 185 -38.62 -2.41 2.76
N PRO A 186 -38.67 -3.38 3.70
CA PRO A 186 -39.95 -3.93 4.15
C PRO A 186 -40.69 -2.88 4.98
N THR A 187 -41.96 -2.69 4.68
CA THR A 187 -42.86 -1.77 5.38
C THR A 187 -42.97 -2.15 6.87
N PRO A 188 -42.87 -1.21 7.84
CA PRO A 188 -43.11 -1.55 9.24
C PRO A 188 -44.61 -1.70 9.48
N ASP A 189 -44.97 -2.84 10.06
CA ASP A 189 -46.31 -3.11 10.55
C ASP A 189 -46.62 -2.19 11.75
N LYS A 190 -47.78 -1.52 11.71
CA LYS A 190 -48.26 -0.65 12.78
C LYS A 190 -48.90 -1.51 13.85
N SER A 191 -48.19 -1.80 14.95
CA SER A 191 -48.87 -1.95 16.24
C SER A 191 -47.90 -2.01 17.43
N ALA A 192 -48.23 -1.19 18.43
CA ALA A 192 -48.06 -1.41 19.87
C ALA A 192 -46.76 -1.01 20.58
N THR A 193 -46.95 0.06 21.38
CA THR A 193 -46.36 0.39 22.69
C THR A 193 -45.14 1.33 22.68
N PRO A 194 -45.20 2.47 23.39
CA PRO A 194 -44.15 3.50 23.33
C PRO A 194 -42.84 3.00 23.93
N PRO A 195 -41.70 3.17 23.25
CA PRO A 195 -40.42 2.78 23.81
C PRO A 195 -40.01 3.79 24.90
N LYS A 196 -39.62 3.24 26.07
CA LYS A 196 -38.82 3.96 27.06
C LYS A 196 -37.59 4.61 26.39
N PRO A 197 -37.11 5.78 26.85
CA PRO A 197 -35.97 6.43 26.24
C PRO A 197 -34.73 5.54 26.33
N VAL A 198 -34.13 5.22 25.19
CA VAL A 198 -32.83 4.56 25.11
C VAL A 198 -31.77 5.58 25.56
N GLU A 199 -30.98 5.24 26.58
CA GLU A 199 -29.85 6.03 27.08
C GLU A 199 -28.90 6.43 25.92
N ALA A 200 -28.88 7.72 25.57
CA ALA A 200 -28.37 8.19 24.29
C ALA A 200 -26.84 8.43 24.22
N ASN A 201 -26.09 8.30 25.32
CA ASN A 201 -24.68 8.74 25.41
C ASN A 201 -23.75 7.66 25.99
N LYS A 202 -23.75 6.44 25.44
CA LYS A 202 -22.88 5.37 25.95
C LYS A 202 -21.55 5.31 25.21
N ILE A 203 -20.49 5.78 25.87
CA ILE A 203 -19.09 5.47 25.50
C ILE A 203 -18.88 3.98 25.77
N LEU A 204 -18.38 3.23 24.78
CA LEU A 204 -18.17 1.78 24.92
C LEU A 204 -16.75 1.43 25.39
N LEU A 205 -15.78 2.31 25.12
CA LEU A 205 -14.43 2.22 25.67
C LEU A 205 -13.93 3.64 25.98
N ASP A 206 -13.58 3.87 27.24
CA ASP A 206 -13.13 5.16 27.74
C ASP A 206 -11.64 5.39 27.52
N GLN A 207 -10.84 4.31 27.47
CA GLN A 207 -9.40 4.37 27.25
C GLN A 207 -8.90 3.27 26.31
N ALA A 208 -8.01 3.63 25.40
CA ALA A 208 -7.27 2.67 24.58
C ALA A 208 -5.89 3.19 24.24
N LYS A 209 -4.99 2.29 23.82
CA LYS A 209 -3.68 2.65 23.30
C LYS A 209 -3.29 1.75 22.15
N VAL A 210 -2.54 2.31 21.21
CA VAL A 210 -1.82 1.58 20.16
C VAL A 210 -0.38 2.07 20.14
N LYS A 211 0.50 1.37 19.43
CA LYS A 211 1.85 1.87 19.16
C LYS A 211 1.94 2.34 17.72
N THR A 212 2.71 3.40 17.50
CA THR A 212 3.03 3.90 16.17
C THR A 212 4.38 4.62 16.21
N LEU A 213 4.86 5.13 15.08
CA LEU A 213 6.07 5.93 15.03
C LEU A 213 5.72 7.39 15.27
N LEU A 214 6.30 7.97 16.32
CA LEU A 214 6.20 9.39 16.63
C LEU A 214 7.59 10.00 16.66
N TRP A 215 7.66 11.30 16.38
CA TRP A 215 8.90 12.05 16.49
C TRP A 215 9.26 12.23 17.96
N LYS A 216 10.48 11.84 18.30
CA LYS A 216 11.06 12.01 19.63
C LYS A 216 12.27 12.92 19.53
N ASN A 217 12.32 13.91 20.40
CA ASN A 217 13.52 14.72 20.59
C ASN A 217 14.51 13.93 21.47
N THR A 218 15.67 13.59 20.91
CA THR A 218 16.79 12.95 21.59
C THR A 218 17.95 13.93 21.84
N GLY A 219 17.82 15.18 21.41
CA GLY A 219 18.80 16.25 21.61
C GLY A 219 18.56 17.05 22.89
N THR A 220 19.28 18.15 23.03
CA THR A 220 19.07 19.12 24.10
C THR A 220 18.01 20.15 23.70
N LEU A 221 17.59 21.01 24.63
CA LEU A 221 16.68 22.12 24.33
C LEU A 221 17.26 23.08 23.28
N ASP A 222 18.56 23.36 23.36
CA ASP A 222 19.25 24.30 22.46
C ASP A 222 19.67 23.69 21.13
N ALA A 223 19.73 22.36 21.05
CA ALA A 223 20.08 21.61 19.84
C ALA A 223 19.18 20.36 19.73
N PRO A 224 17.89 20.54 19.36
CA PRO A 224 16.96 19.43 19.26
C PRO A 224 17.39 18.47 18.15
N VAL A 225 17.31 17.17 18.43
CA VAL A 225 17.59 16.12 17.44
C VAL A 225 16.35 15.25 17.35
N TRP A 226 15.67 15.33 16.21
CA TRP A 226 14.39 14.65 16.00
C TRP A 226 14.58 13.33 15.29
N ASN A 227 14.10 12.26 15.92
CA ASN A 227 14.12 10.92 15.37
C ASN A 227 12.75 10.27 15.49
N LEU A 228 12.31 9.58 14.44
CA LEU A 228 11.15 8.71 14.54
C LEU A 228 11.49 7.50 15.40
N ALA A 229 10.62 7.20 16.37
CA ALA A 229 10.75 6.05 17.25
C ALA A 229 9.38 5.49 17.61
N LEU A 230 9.35 4.21 17.98
CA LEU A 230 8.14 3.55 18.45
C LEU A 230 7.68 4.18 19.79
N ALA A 231 6.47 4.73 19.81
CA ALA A 231 5.88 5.38 20.97
C ALA A 231 4.39 5.02 21.09
N PRO A 232 3.81 5.08 22.31
CA PRO A 232 2.38 4.91 22.50
C PRO A 232 1.61 6.11 21.96
N LEU A 233 0.45 5.83 21.39
CA LEU A 233 -0.59 6.81 21.12
C LEU A 233 -1.82 6.40 21.93
N GLU A 234 -2.33 7.32 22.73
CA GLU A 234 -3.34 7.04 23.74
C GLU A 234 -4.64 7.77 23.42
N MET A 235 -5.75 7.17 23.81
CA MET A 235 -7.09 7.70 23.61
C MET A 235 -7.81 7.77 24.94
N SER A 236 -8.51 8.88 25.18
CA SER A 236 -9.49 9.03 26.24
C SER A 236 -10.81 9.56 25.68
N ALA A 237 -11.93 8.94 26.04
CA ALA A 237 -13.26 9.37 25.64
C ALA A 237 -14.03 9.89 26.85
N LYS A 238 -14.67 11.07 26.71
CA LYS A 238 -15.47 11.70 27.77
C LYS A 238 -16.77 12.27 27.21
N VAL A 239 -17.82 12.26 28.04
CA VAL A 239 -19.06 12.98 27.73
C VAL A 239 -18.82 14.46 28.07
N ILE A 240 -19.04 15.35 27.11
CA ILE A 240 -19.03 16.79 27.32
C ILE A 240 -20.33 17.14 28.04
N GLU A 241 -20.23 17.51 29.32
CA GLU A 241 -21.35 18.10 30.05
C GLU A 241 -21.75 19.39 29.34
N SER A 242 -22.89 19.34 28.66
CA SER A 242 -23.39 20.48 27.92
C SER A 242 -24.10 21.41 28.90
N GLY A 243 -23.44 22.51 29.29
CA GLY A 243 -24.19 23.70 29.72
C GLY A 243 -25.10 24.15 28.59
N GLU A 244 -26.38 24.45 28.90
CA GLU A 244 -27.49 24.97 28.07
C GLU A 244 -27.75 24.35 26.66
N ASN A 245 -26.88 23.51 26.11
CA ASN A 245 -26.99 23.04 24.72
C ASN A 245 -26.92 21.51 24.62
N PRO A 246 -28.03 20.79 24.85
CA PRO A 246 -28.08 19.32 25.01
C PRO A 246 -27.75 18.48 23.74
N GLN A 247 -27.10 19.06 22.73
CA GLN A 247 -26.79 18.41 21.45
C GLN A 247 -25.38 18.72 20.92
N SER A 248 -24.36 18.80 21.78
CA SER A 248 -22.98 18.83 21.28
C SER A 248 -22.71 17.62 20.37
N PRO A 249 -22.19 17.77 19.14
CA PRO A 249 -21.93 16.62 18.26
C PRO A 249 -20.74 15.80 18.75
N PHE A 250 -20.63 14.57 18.25
CA PHE A 250 -19.42 13.76 18.41
C PHE A 250 -18.19 14.52 17.89
N SER A 251 -17.12 14.58 18.67
CA SER A 251 -15.92 15.33 18.31
C SER A 251 -14.64 14.52 18.58
N ILE A 252 -13.62 14.76 17.75
CA ILE A 252 -12.29 14.17 17.89
C ILE A 252 -11.30 15.32 18.08
N LEU A 253 -10.42 15.18 19.07
CA LEU A 253 -9.29 16.08 19.32
C LEU A 253 -8.00 15.28 19.25
N ILE A 254 -7.05 15.70 18.43
CA ILE A 254 -5.74 15.04 18.27
C ILE A 254 -4.65 16.00 18.76
N GLY A 255 -4.00 15.66 19.88
CA GLY A 255 -3.01 16.50 20.56
C GLY A 255 -3.57 17.14 21.82
N SER A 256 -3.51 18.47 21.92
CA SER A 256 -4.13 19.28 22.98
C SER A 256 -5.00 20.39 22.37
N GLU A 257 -5.81 21.08 23.18
CA GLU A 257 -6.66 22.19 22.68
C GLU A 257 -5.82 23.26 21.95
N ASP A 258 -4.63 23.58 22.46
CA ASP A 258 -3.72 24.57 21.87
C ASP A 258 -2.89 24.00 20.70
N GLN A 259 -2.72 22.67 20.64
CA GLN A 259 -1.82 21.99 19.71
C GLN A 259 -2.53 20.81 19.08
N ARG A 260 -3.46 21.15 18.18
CA ARG A 260 -4.34 20.20 17.51
C ARG A 260 -4.02 20.01 16.04
N ILE A 261 -4.55 18.94 15.45
CA ILE A 261 -4.42 18.65 14.01
C ILE A 261 -5.80 18.58 13.33
N PRO A 262 -6.45 19.73 13.02
CA PRO A 262 -7.83 19.77 12.54
C PRO A 262 -8.07 18.99 11.26
N ARG A 263 -7.07 18.93 10.38
CA ARG A 263 -7.18 18.20 9.11
C ARG A 263 -7.39 16.70 9.33
N ILE A 264 -6.67 16.10 10.28
CA ILE A 264 -6.83 14.68 10.60
C ILE A 264 -8.15 14.48 11.33
N GLU A 265 -8.47 15.31 12.33
CA GLU A 265 -9.74 15.25 13.08
C GLU A 265 -10.97 15.24 12.15
N ASN A 266 -11.03 16.16 11.18
CA ASN A 266 -12.13 16.24 10.22
C ASN A 266 -12.19 15.02 9.30
N THR A 267 -11.03 14.50 8.88
CA THR A 267 -10.95 13.29 8.04
C THR A 267 -11.48 12.07 8.80
N LEU A 268 -11.09 11.92 10.06
CA LEU A 268 -11.53 10.82 10.92
C LEU A 268 -13.00 10.91 11.27
N LEU A 269 -13.51 12.12 11.53
CA LEU A 269 -14.92 12.32 11.80
C LEU A 269 -15.78 11.87 10.62
N LYS A 270 -15.43 12.30 9.40
CA LYS A 270 -16.11 11.87 8.17
C LYS A 270 -15.99 10.36 7.93
N LEU A 271 -14.81 9.79 8.17
CA LEU A 271 -14.60 8.35 8.06
C LEU A 271 -15.55 7.60 8.99
N LEU A 272 -15.57 7.96 10.28
CA LEU A 272 -16.43 7.31 11.28
C LEU A 272 -17.91 7.50 10.97
N GLN A 273 -18.33 8.67 10.50
CA GLN A 273 -19.71 8.93 10.08
C GLN A 273 -20.16 8.03 8.90
N LYS A 274 -19.24 7.65 8.00
CA LYS A 274 -19.54 6.74 6.89
C LYS A 274 -19.55 5.28 7.33
N THR A 275 -18.64 4.90 8.22
CA THR A 275 -18.46 3.49 8.64
C THR A 275 -19.41 3.06 9.77
N GLN A 276 -19.88 4.00 10.59
CA GLN A 276 -20.71 3.73 11.76
C GLN A 276 -22.13 4.24 11.54
N ALA A 277 -23.14 3.43 11.86
CA ALA A 277 -24.55 3.79 11.64
C ALA A 277 -25.00 5.02 12.45
N LYS A 278 -24.44 5.23 13.65
CA LYS A 278 -24.73 6.42 14.48
C LYS A 278 -23.58 6.67 15.47
N LEU A 279 -23.06 7.89 15.48
CA LEU A 279 -22.07 8.33 16.47
C LEU A 279 -22.78 8.84 17.74
N PRO A 280 -22.24 8.57 18.94
CA PRO A 280 -22.86 9.02 20.19
C PRO A 280 -22.74 10.55 20.33
N PRO A 281 -23.86 11.29 20.44
CA PRO A 281 -23.82 12.72 20.67
C PRO A 281 -23.19 13.03 22.03
N GLY A 282 -22.60 14.21 22.15
CA GLY A 282 -21.99 14.71 23.38
C GLY A 282 -20.68 14.02 23.74
N VAL A 283 -20.13 13.12 22.92
CA VAL A 283 -18.86 12.44 23.21
C VAL A 283 -17.69 13.16 22.54
N ARG A 284 -16.64 13.42 23.32
CA ARG A 284 -15.32 13.83 22.81
C ARG A 284 -14.32 12.70 22.97
N VAL A 285 -13.65 12.36 21.88
CA VAL A 285 -12.50 11.46 21.88
C VAL A 285 -11.23 12.30 21.75
N THR A 286 -10.39 12.26 22.77
CA THR A 286 -9.07 12.91 22.77
C THR A 286 -8.00 11.86 22.54
N ILE A 287 -7.18 12.06 21.50
CA ILE A 287 -6.06 11.19 21.14
C ILE A 287 -4.77 11.97 21.30
N SER A 288 -3.88 11.52 22.17
CA SER A 288 -2.68 12.28 22.53
C SER A 288 -1.55 11.39 23.06
N SER A 289 -0.35 11.96 23.12
CA SER A 289 0.81 11.45 23.84
C SER A 289 1.81 12.58 24.03
N THR A 290 2.78 12.41 24.94
CA THR A 290 3.83 13.41 25.15
C THR A 290 4.63 13.66 23.87
N GLU A 291 5.05 12.60 23.18
CA GLU A 291 5.79 12.70 21.92
C GLU A 291 4.96 13.38 20.81
N LEU A 292 3.66 13.10 20.72
CA LEU A 292 2.80 13.75 19.75
C LEU A 292 2.69 15.26 20.00
N ILE A 293 2.42 15.66 21.25
CA ILE A 293 2.31 17.08 21.62
C ILE A 293 3.61 17.82 21.30
N THR A 294 4.76 17.32 21.76
CA THR A 294 6.05 17.99 21.51
C THR A 294 6.38 18.05 20.01
N SER A 295 6.06 17.00 19.25
CA SER A 295 6.33 17.01 17.81
C SER A 295 5.42 17.95 17.01
N ILE A 296 4.16 18.15 17.43
CA ILE A 296 3.27 19.17 16.86
C ILE A 296 3.83 20.58 17.14
N GLN A 297 4.29 20.86 18.36
CA GLN A 297 4.91 22.15 18.72
C GLN A 297 6.10 22.48 17.83
N SER A 298 6.92 21.47 17.53
CA SER A 298 8.09 21.60 16.66
C SER A 298 7.79 21.39 15.18
N GLN A 299 6.51 21.51 14.79
CA GLN A 299 6.04 21.48 13.40
C GLN A 299 6.46 20.23 12.61
N GLN A 300 6.68 19.11 13.30
CA GLN A 300 7.04 17.86 12.66
C GLN A 300 5.84 17.26 11.93
N ILE A 301 6.08 16.66 10.76
CA ILE A 301 5.04 16.01 9.96
C ILE A 301 4.55 14.75 10.69
N GLN A 302 3.23 14.61 10.81
CA GLN A 302 2.59 13.51 11.55
C GLN A 302 1.99 12.47 10.61
N PHE A 303 2.21 11.19 10.92
CA PHE A 303 1.73 10.05 10.13
C PHE A 303 0.76 9.15 10.92
N ILE A 304 -0.21 9.77 11.60
CA ILE A 304 -1.00 9.12 12.65
C ILE A 304 -2.47 8.87 12.29
N SER A 305 -2.92 9.14 11.06
CA SER A 305 -4.36 9.05 10.78
C SER A 305 -4.93 7.64 10.98
N ALA A 306 -4.25 6.57 10.56
CA ALA A 306 -4.69 5.19 10.79
C ALA A 306 -4.72 4.79 12.28
N PRO A 307 -3.62 4.93 13.06
CA PRO A 307 -3.67 4.59 14.49
C PRO A 307 -4.69 5.45 15.25
N SER A 308 -4.85 6.74 14.91
CA SER A 308 -5.89 7.60 15.49
C SER A 308 -7.31 7.14 15.12
N ALA A 309 -7.54 6.69 13.89
CA ALA A 309 -8.84 6.17 13.46
C ALA A 309 -9.24 4.91 14.25
N VAL A 310 -8.29 3.98 14.45
CA VAL A 310 -8.51 2.77 15.25
C VAL A 310 -8.89 3.12 16.67
N LEU A 311 -8.14 4.04 17.29
CA LEU A 311 -8.43 4.52 18.64
C LEU A 311 -9.81 5.18 18.73
N ALA A 312 -10.16 6.04 17.78
CA ALA A 312 -11.47 6.70 17.77
C ALA A 312 -12.63 5.71 17.57
N SER A 313 -12.44 4.71 16.70
CA SER A 313 -13.40 3.62 16.52
C SER A 313 -13.53 2.75 17.77
N ALA A 314 -12.46 2.55 18.53
CA ALA A 314 -12.49 1.78 19.77
C ALA A 314 -13.45 2.40 20.80
N ALA A 315 -13.49 3.74 20.90
CA ALA A 315 -14.42 4.45 21.79
C ALA A 315 -15.90 4.20 21.46
N VAL A 316 -16.20 4.06 20.15
CA VAL A 316 -17.55 3.87 19.63
C VAL A 316 -17.97 2.40 19.66
N THR A 317 -17.04 1.48 19.41
CA THR A 317 -17.33 0.04 19.23
C THR A 317 -17.06 -0.81 20.47
N GLY A 318 -16.29 -0.31 21.44
CA GLY A 318 -15.84 -1.10 22.59
C GLY A 318 -14.69 -2.07 22.27
N ARG A 319 -14.24 -2.12 21.00
CA ARG A 319 -13.22 -3.07 20.55
C ARG A 319 -11.82 -2.54 20.88
N ALA A 320 -11.21 -3.10 21.92
CA ALA A 320 -9.86 -2.71 22.32
C ALA A 320 -8.80 -3.18 21.28
N PRO A 321 -7.92 -2.28 20.80
CA PRO A 321 -6.80 -2.63 19.93
C PRO A 321 -5.55 -3.03 20.72
N ASP A 322 -4.67 -3.82 20.11
CA ASP A 322 -3.31 -4.14 20.57
C ASP A 322 -2.40 -4.45 19.37
N ALA A 323 -1.85 -3.40 18.76
CA ALA A 323 -0.95 -3.53 17.61
C ALA A 323 -0.03 -2.31 17.45
N ILE A 324 1.03 -2.49 16.67
CA ILE A 324 1.78 -1.42 16.03
C ILE A 324 1.10 -1.13 14.68
N ILE A 325 0.72 0.11 14.41
CA ILE A 325 0.01 0.49 13.18
C ILE A 325 0.82 1.57 12.46
N LEU A 326 1.25 1.28 11.24
CA LEU A 326 1.92 2.24 10.35
C LEU A 326 1.09 2.40 9.07
N GLY A 327 0.73 3.61 8.70
CA GLY A 327 -0.06 3.88 7.50
C GLY A 327 -1.04 5.02 7.70
N LEU A 328 -1.68 5.42 6.61
CA LEU A 328 -2.64 6.50 6.59
C LEU A 328 -4.00 5.99 6.13
N VAL A 329 -5.06 6.44 6.77
CA VAL A 329 -6.43 6.31 6.25
C VAL A 329 -6.95 7.66 5.81
N ASP A 330 -7.78 7.65 4.77
CA ASP A 330 -8.54 8.81 4.31
C ASP A 330 -10.04 8.65 4.60
N GLU A 331 -10.84 9.65 4.20
CA GLU A 331 -12.30 9.65 4.42
C GLU A 331 -13.08 8.58 3.63
N SER A 332 -12.42 7.84 2.73
CA SER A 332 -13.02 6.66 2.07
C SER A 332 -12.76 5.37 2.83
N GLY A 333 -11.86 5.39 3.82
CA GLY A 333 -11.39 4.19 4.51
C GLY A 333 -10.27 3.46 3.78
N LYS A 334 -9.77 3.99 2.66
CA LYS A 334 -8.59 3.41 1.99
C LYS A 334 -7.36 3.53 2.88
N TYR A 335 -6.65 2.43 3.07
CA TYR A 335 -5.44 2.36 3.88
C TYR A 335 -4.19 2.40 2.99
N LYS A 336 -3.33 3.39 3.20
CA LYS A 336 -2.23 3.79 2.31
C LYS A 336 -0.89 3.82 3.03
N LEU A 337 0.17 3.65 2.25
CA LEU A 337 1.55 3.86 2.72
C LEU A 337 1.79 5.30 3.19
N THR A 338 2.67 5.42 4.18
CA THR A 338 3.24 6.70 4.59
C THR A 338 4.36 7.11 3.63
N VAL A 339 4.58 8.42 3.49
CA VAL A 339 5.78 8.94 2.82
C VAL A 339 7.02 8.52 3.61
N GLY A 340 8.05 8.04 2.91
CA GLY A 340 9.26 7.52 3.56
C GLY A 340 9.03 6.22 4.35
N PHE A 341 8.00 5.45 4.00
CA PHE A 341 7.65 4.18 4.66
C PHE A 341 8.86 3.26 4.90
N TRP A 342 9.75 3.13 3.90
CA TRP A 342 10.91 2.25 4.04
C TRP A 342 11.87 2.70 5.14
N ARG A 343 12.15 4.00 5.24
CA ARG A 343 12.95 4.58 6.32
C ARG A 343 12.27 4.37 7.68
N GLN A 344 10.96 4.56 7.74
CA GLN A 344 10.16 4.36 8.94
C GLN A 344 10.26 2.93 9.50
N LEU A 345 10.38 1.90 8.66
CA LEU A 345 10.54 0.52 9.13
C LEU A 345 11.81 0.34 9.98
N PHE A 346 12.90 1.05 9.69
CA PHE A 346 14.12 0.96 10.50
C PHE A 346 13.98 1.65 11.86
N SER A 347 13.12 2.67 11.95
CA SER A 347 12.77 3.35 13.20
C SER A 347 11.97 2.48 14.19
N LEU A 348 11.43 1.35 13.74
CA LEU A 348 10.77 0.38 14.63
C LEU A 348 11.75 -0.26 15.62
N GLY A 349 13.03 -0.37 15.24
CA GLY A 349 14.04 -1.09 16.01
C GLY A 349 13.86 -2.61 15.95
N LYS A 350 14.36 -3.31 16.97
CA LYS A 350 14.22 -4.76 17.10
C LYS A 350 12.86 -5.11 17.71
N GLY A 351 12.11 -5.97 17.03
CA GLY A 351 10.80 -6.43 17.50
C GLY A 351 10.90 -7.53 18.56
N SER A 352 9.83 -7.73 19.32
CA SER A 352 9.69 -8.80 20.31
C SER A 352 8.48 -9.70 20.01
N GLY A 353 8.08 -9.75 18.74
CA GLY A 353 6.95 -10.50 18.26
C GLY A 353 5.61 -9.77 18.35
N GLN A 354 5.61 -8.45 18.45
CA GLN A 354 4.37 -7.68 18.41
C GLN A 354 3.76 -7.70 17.00
N ARG A 355 2.44 -7.52 16.95
CA ARG A 355 1.70 -7.42 15.70
C ARG A 355 1.95 -6.06 15.05
N LEU A 356 2.37 -6.09 13.78
CA LEU A 356 2.62 -4.92 12.95
C LEU A 356 1.63 -4.90 11.78
N ILE A 357 0.72 -3.93 11.77
CA ILE A 357 -0.27 -3.75 10.71
C ILE A 357 0.26 -2.73 9.71
N LEU A 358 0.34 -3.16 8.45
CA LEU A 358 0.82 -2.35 7.33
C LEU A 358 -0.20 -2.34 6.18
N PRO A 359 -0.19 -1.33 5.30
CA PRO A 359 -1.01 -1.31 4.10
C PRO A 359 -0.64 -2.45 3.16
N ALA A 360 -1.60 -3.01 2.44
CA ALA A 360 -1.37 -4.06 1.43
C ALA A 360 -0.36 -3.61 0.35
N GLU A 361 -0.35 -2.31 0.04
CA GLU A 361 0.62 -1.64 -0.84
C GLU A 361 2.09 -1.84 -0.38
N ALA A 362 2.34 -2.20 0.89
CA ALA A 362 3.68 -2.50 1.41
C ALA A 362 4.27 -3.82 0.89
N SER A 363 3.44 -4.76 0.43
CA SER A 363 3.84 -6.11 -0.01
C SER A 363 5.09 -6.15 -0.92
N PRO A 364 5.12 -5.44 -2.08
CA PRO A 364 6.27 -5.47 -2.98
C PRO A 364 7.54 -4.88 -2.34
N LEU A 365 7.41 -3.93 -1.43
CA LEU A 365 8.54 -3.30 -0.75
C LEU A 365 9.13 -4.24 0.30
N MET A 366 8.27 -4.93 1.06
CA MET A 366 8.68 -5.83 2.13
C MET A 366 9.45 -7.06 1.62
N LEU A 367 9.24 -7.48 0.37
CA LEU A 367 10.07 -8.50 -0.29
C LEU A 367 11.56 -8.13 -0.30
N SER A 368 11.86 -6.84 -0.33
CA SER A 368 13.24 -6.33 -0.27
C SER A 368 13.95 -6.67 1.04
N MET A 369 13.23 -6.93 2.13
CA MET A 369 13.83 -7.44 3.39
C MET A 369 14.50 -8.81 3.17
N LEU A 370 13.91 -9.68 2.34
CA LEU A 370 14.50 -10.99 2.04
C LEU A 370 15.72 -10.87 1.13
N ALA A 371 15.66 -9.98 0.13
CA ALA A 371 16.79 -9.69 -0.76
C ALA A 371 17.99 -9.16 0.03
N MET A 372 17.76 -8.23 0.95
CA MET A 372 18.79 -7.70 1.85
C MET A 372 19.18 -8.65 2.99
N GLU A 373 18.75 -9.91 2.95
CA GLU A 373 19.13 -10.96 3.90
C GLU A 373 18.65 -10.72 5.34
N ARG A 374 17.48 -10.11 5.52
CA ARG A 374 16.86 -9.81 6.82
C ARG A 374 15.54 -10.56 7.08
N PRO A 375 15.49 -11.90 6.94
CA PRO A 375 14.26 -12.66 7.20
C PRO A 375 13.81 -12.62 8.66
N GLU A 376 14.71 -12.33 9.60
CA GLU A 376 14.44 -12.23 11.03
C GLU A 376 13.37 -11.19 11.37
N PHE A 377 13.24 -10.13 10.55
CA PHE A 377 12.21 -9.11 10.72
C PHE A 377 10.79 -9.71 10.83
N PHE A 378 10.52 -10.78 10.07
CA PHE A 378 9.21 -11.44 10.05
C PHE A 378 8.94 -12.37 11.24
N LEU A 379 9.94 -12.63 12.07
CA LEU A 379 9.77 -13.25 13.39
C LEU A 379 9.79 -12.20 14.51
N GLU A 380 10.59 -11.15 14.36
CA GLU A 380 10.64 -10.00 15.27
C GLU A 380 9.29 -9.24 15.29
N TYR A 381 8.57 -9.22 14.17
CA TYR A 381 7.23 -8.68 14.06
C TYR A 381 6.29 -9.69 13.39
N GLU A 382 5.07 -9.83 13.93
CA GLU A 382 3.98 -10.50 13.22
C GLU A 382 3.34 -9.49 12.26
N VAL A 383 3.82 -9.49 11.02
CA VAL A 383 3.40 -8.55 9.98
C VAL A 383 2.11 -9.03 9.34
N LEU A 384 1.07 -8.20 9.44
CA LEU A 384 -0.22 -8.42 8.77
C LEU A 384 -0.51 -7.26 7.82
N LEU A 385 -1.00 -7.57 6.61
CA LEU A 385 -1.35 -6.58 5.60
C LEU A 385 -2.85 -6.33 5.54
N ALA A 386 -3.25 -5.06 5.56
CA ALA A 386 -4.64 -4.63 5.43
C ALA A 386 -4.85 -3.81 4.16
N ALA A 387 -5.96 -4.01 3.46
CA ALA A 387 -6.31 -3.23 2.26
C ALA A 387 -7.05 -1.92 2.61
N ASP A 388 -7.81 -1.94 3.71
CA ASP A 388 -8.73 -0.88 4.10
C ASP A 388 -8.85 -0.77 5.63
N PHE A 389 -9.54 0.27 6.08
CA PHE A 389 -9.71 0.57 7.49
C PHE A 389 -10.46 -0.53 8.26
N ASN A 390 -11.42 -1.23 7.66
CA ASN A 390 -12.15 -2.30 8.34
C ASN A 390 -11.20 -3.46 8.65
N GLN A 391 -10.35 -3.84 7.70
CA GLN A 391 -9.31 -4.84 7.93
C GLN A 391 -8.30 -4.37 8.99
N VAL A 392 -7.95 -3.08 9.05
CA VAL A 392 -7.09 -2.56 10.13
C VAL A 392 -7.78 -2.76 11.49
N LEU A 393 -9.07 -2.46 11.62
CA LEU A 393 -9.83 -2.71 12.87
C LEU A 393 -9.84 -4.20 13.25
N ASP A 394 -9.99 -5.08 12.26
CA ASP A 394 -10.01 -6.52 12.50
C ASP A 394 -8.67 -7.06 12.95
N LEU A 395 -7.61 -6.72 12.21
CA LEU A 395 -6.27 -7.21 12.45
C LEU A 395 -5.63 -6.55 13.69
N SER A 396 -6.01 -5.33 14.06
CA SER A 396 -5.46 -4.66 15.25
C SER A 396 -6.13 -5.05 16.56
N ALA A 397 -7.20 -5.85 16.54
CA ALA A 397 -7.96 -6.21 17.73
C ALA A 397 -7.11 -6.98 18.75
N LYS A 398 -7.21 -6.59 20.03
CA LYS A 398 -6.55 -7.29 21.15
C LYS A 398 -7.05 -8.74 21.27
N THR A 399 -8.35 -8.94 21.09
CA THR A 399 -8.99 -10.24 20.99
C THR A 399 -9.51 -10.41 19.56
N PRO A 400 -8.67 -10.92 18.63
CA PRO A 400 -9.09 -11.16 17.25
C PRO A 400 -10.17 -12.24 17.18
N ALA A 401 -11.03 -12.17 16.16
CA ALA A 401 -12.00 -13.21 15.87
C ALA A 401 -11.32 -14.39 15.14
N GLU A 402 -11.99 -15.55 15.08
CA GLU A 402 -11.54 -16.65 14.22
C GLU A 402 -11.69 -16.27 12.73
N PRO A 403 -10.77 -16.71 11.83
CA PRO A 403 -9.67 -17.65 12.09
C PRO A 403 -8.38 -17.01 12.63
N LEU A 404 -8.33 -15.68 12.74
CA LEU A 404 -7.09 -14.95 13.06
C LEU A 404 -6.56 -15.29 14.45
N ALA A 405 -7.42 -15.49 15.45
CA ALA A 405 -7.01 -15.86 16.79
C ALA A 405 -6.19 -17.16 16.82
N SER A 406 -6.71 -18.23 16.21
CA SER A 406 -6.02 -19.51 16.06
C SER A 406 -4.72 -19.39 15.27
N VAL A 407 -4.73 -18.63 14.17
CA VAL A 407 -3.54 -18.44 13.32
C VAL A 407 -2.43 -17.68 14.06
N THR A 408 -2.73 -16.56 14.71
CA THR A 408 -1.73 -15.80 15.49
C THR A 408 -1.15 -16.65 16.61
N ALA A 409 -1.96 -17.47 17.29
CA ALA A 409 -1.48 -18.40 18.32
C ALA A 409 -0.50 -19.43 17.75
N ARG A 410 -0.85 -20.09 16.63
CA ARG A 410 0.04 -21.03 15.93
C ARG A 410 1.32 -20.37 15.43
N PHE A 411 1.24 -19.16 14.91
CA PHE A 411 2.42 -18.42 14.46
C PHE A 411 3.35 -18.08 15.63
N LYS A 412 2.80 -17.64 16.76
CA LYS A 412 3.54 -17.40 18.00
C LYS A 412 4.30 -18.65 18.46
N GLU A 413 3.68 -19.83 18.45
CA GLU A 413 4.39 -21.08 18.80
C GLU A 413 5.60 -21.35 17.90
N ILE A 414 5.49 -21.07 16.59
CA ILE A 414 6.59 -21.23 15.65
C ILE A 414 7.71 -20.24 15.99
N ARG A 415 7.36 -18.99 16.29
CA ARG A 415 8.34 -17.96 16.66
C ARG A 415 9.05 -18.30 17.97
N ASP A 416 8.32 -18.69 19.00
CA ASP A 416 8.88 -18.96 20.33
C ASP A 416 9.89 -20.14 20.29
N LYS A 417 9.74 -21.06 19.33
CA LYS A 417 10.68 -22.16 19.06
C LYS A 417 11.91 -21.77 18.23
N ALA A 418 11.89 -20.62 17.55
CA ALA A 418 13.01 -20.15 16.73
C ALA A 418 14.19 -19.61 17.56
N ASN A 419 13.98 -19.34 18.86
CA ASN A 419 14.76 -18.43 19.72
C ASN A 419 16.25 -18.75 19.91
N LEU A 420 16.77 -19.83 19.30
CA LEU A 420 18.16 -20.30 19.44
C LEU A 420 18.85 -20.61 18.10
N GLN A 421 18.20 -20.37 16.96
CA GLN A 421 18.71 -20.78 15.65
C GLN A 421 18.72 -19.60 14.66
N ASP A 422 19.66 -19.62 13.71
CA ASP A 422 19.61 -18.72 12.55
C ASP A 422 18.28 -18.97 11.82
N VAL A 423 17.50 -17.90 11.63
CA VAL A 423 16.17 -17.95 11.02
C VAL A 423 16.21 -18.65 9.67
N ARG A 424 17.28 -18.44 8.89
CA ARG A 424 17.45 -19.05 7.56
C ARG A 424 17.56 -20.57 7.63
N VAL A 425 18.15 -21.11 8.70
CA VAL A 425 18.20 -22.56 8.93
C VAL A 425 16.87 -23.05 9.48
N TYR A 426 16.33 -22.35 10.49
CA TYR A 426 15.09 -22.73 11.16
C TYR A 426 13.91 -22.90 10.19
N VAL A 427 13.69 -21.94 9.30
CA VAL A 427 12.56 -21.97 8.37
C VAL A 427 12.68 -23.06 7.31
N THR A 428 13.87 -23.64 7.09
CA THR A 428 14.04 -24.71 6.09
C THR A 428 13.46 -26.05 6.55
N ASN A 429 13.18 -26.21 7.85
CA ASN A 429 12.60 -27.42 8.42
C ASN A 429 11.23 -27.75 7.77
N PRO A 430 11.02 -28.97 7.23
CA PRO A 430 9.77 -29.36 6.56
C PRO A 430 8.51 -29.14 7.40
N PHE A 431 8.56 -29.40 8.71
CA PHE A 431 7.41 -29.20 9.60
C PHE A 431 7.08 -27.72 9.79
N VAL A 432 8.11 -26.87 9.88
CA VAL A 432 7.94 -25.41 9.98
C VAL A 432 7.37 -24.86 8.68
N LYS A 433 7.87 -25.32 7.52
CA LYS A 433 7.33 -24.98 6.19
C LYS A 433 5.85 -25.32 6.05
N GLN A 434 5.45 -26.54 6.41
CA GLN A 434 4.05 -26.97 6.34
C GLN A 434 3.13 -26.09 7.21
N ARG A 435 3.60 -25.71 8.40
CA ARG A 435 2.85 -24.79 9.26
C ARG A 435 2.70 -23.39 8.64
N PHE A 436 3.75 -22.85 8.00
CA PHE A 436 3.64 -21.57 7.28
C PHE A 436 2.70 -21.67 6.08
N ILE A 437 2.71 -22.78 5.33
CA ILE A 437 1.75 -23.02 4.24
C ILE A 437 0.31 -22.98 4.76
N ALA A 438 0.02 -23.71 5.85
CA ALA A 438 -1.30 -23.73 6.45
C ALA A 438 -1.75 -22.34 6.91
N ILE A 439 -0.87 -21.61 7.61
CA ILE A 439 -1.15 -20.23 8.07
C ILE A 439 -1.46 -19.30 6.88
N SER A 440 -0.62 -19.31 5.84
CA SER A 440 -0.78 -18.43 4.68
C SER A 440 -2.00 -18.76 3.81
N GLN A 441 -2.46 -20.01 3.82
CA GLN A 441 -3.70 -20.42 3.14
C GLN A 441 -4.95 -20.00 3.93
N GLU A 442 -4.90 -20.09 5.26
CA GLU A 442 -6.03 -19.79 6.13
C GLU A 442 -6.24 -18.28 6.32
N ILE A 443 -5.16 -17.51 6.47
CA ILE A 443 -5.18 -16.04 6.55
C ILE A 443 -4.16 -15.48 5.54
N PRO A 444 -4.60 -15.15 4.31
CA PRO A 444 -3.73 -14.55 3.29
C PRO A 444 -3.09 -13.22 3.71
N GLN A 445 -3.71 -12.50 4.63
CA GLN A 445 -3.19 -11.26 5.23
C GLN A 445 -1.97 -11.50 6.14
N HIS A 446 -1.71 -12.75 6.54
CA HIS A 446 -0.62 -13.10 7.44
C HIS A 446 0.73 -13.14 6.70
N PHE A 447 1.29 -11.96 6.49
CA PHE A 447 2.41 -11.73 5.59
C PHE A 447 3.74 -12.27 6.11
N SER A 448 3.98 -12.26 7.44
CA SER A 448 5.20 -12.87 8.00
C SER A 448 5.35 -14.34 7.60
N ALA A 449 4.28 -15.14 7.69
CA ALA A 449 4.29 -16.54 7.27
C ALA A 449 4.56 -16.68 5.77
N LYS A 450 3.96 -15.82 4.94
CA LYS A 450 4.20 -15.79 3.49
C LYS A 450 5.68 -15.51 3.18
N MET A 451 6.29 -14.53 3.84
CA MET A 451 7.68 -14.14 3.62
C MET A 451 8.66 -15.22 4.11
N LEU A 452 8.41 -15.79 5.28
CA LEU A 452 9.22 -16.88 5.81
C LEU A 452 9.12 -18.14 4.94
N LEU A 453 7.97 -18.39 4.31
CA LEU A 453 7.81 -19.47 3.33
C LEU A 453 8.61 -19.21 2.04
N ILE A 454 8.62 -17.98 1.52
CA ILE A 454 9.46 -17.59 0.37
C ILE A 454 10.94 -17.82 0.70
N GLN A 455 11.38 -17.39 1.89
CA GLN A 455 12.74 -17.64 2.37
C GLN A 455 13.04 -19.13 2.45
N ALA A 456 12.12 -19.92 3.01
CA ALA A 456 12.28 -21.36 3.23
C ALA A 456 12.34 -22.18 1.93
N THR A 457 11.69 -21.71 0.87
CA THR A 457 11.67 -22.37 -0.44
C THR A 457 12.86 -21.98 -1.32
N GLY A 458 13.71 -21.06 -0.86
CA GLY A 458 14.85 -20.57 -1.66
C GLY A 458 14.46 -19.60 -2.78
N ASN A 459 13.18 -19.23 -2.89
CA ASN A 459 12.65 -18.32 -3.90
C ASN A 459 12.77 -16.84 -3.51
N ARG A 460 13.76 -16.50 -2.67
CA ARG A 460 13.94 -15.11 -2.23
C ARG A 460 14.37 -14.24 -3.42
N PRO A 461 13.84 -13.02 -3.55
CA PRO A 461 14.38 -12.06 -4.50
C PRO A 461 15.86 -11.78 -4.21
N ILE A 462 16.61 -11.44 -5.25
CA ILE A 462 18.02 -11.02 -5.15
C ILE A 462 18.20 -9.51 -5.35
N THR A 463 17.19 -8.85 -5.93
CA THR A 463 17.11 -7.40 -6.10
C THR A 463 16.03 -6.81 -5.21
N VAL A 464 16.12 -5.50 -4.95
CA VAL A 464 15.13 -4.74 -4.19
C VAL A 464 14.32 -3.84 -5.12
N ALA A 465 13.15 -3.38 -4.66
CA ALA A 465 12.34 -2.44 -5.43
C ALA A 465 13.05 -1.09 -5.62
N ARG A 466 12.77 -0.38 -6.74
CA ARG A 466 13.37 0.92 -7.06
C ARG A 466 13.28 1.96 -5.92
N MET A 467 12.12 2.09 -5.30
CA MET A 467 11.93 2.99 -4.16
C MET A 467 12.83 2.59 -2.97
N VAL A 468 13.01 1.30 -2.73
CA VAL A 468 13.87 0.78 -1.65
C VAL A 468 15.33 1.08 -1.95
N ILE A 469 15.82 0.78 -3.16
CA ILE A 469 17.22 1.10 -3.50
C ILE A 469 17.47 2.61 -3.44
N ALA A 470 16.52 3.45 -3.86
CA ALA A 470 16.63 4.91 -3.74
C ALA A 470 16.79 5.36 -2.27
N THR A 471 15.94 4.86 -1.36
CA THR A 471 16.07 5.16 0.08
C THR A 471 17.37 4.61 0.68
N GLU A 472 17.81 3.42 0.26
CA GLU A 472 19.06 2.82 0.74
C GLU A 472 20.30 3.57 0.25
N ILE A 473 20.31 4.03 -1.00
CA ILE A 473 21.36 4.88 -1.55
C ILE A 473 21.40 6.22 -0.81
N ARG A 474 20.23 6.83 -0.56
CA ARG A 474 20.15 8.06 0.26
C ARG A 474 20.81 7.87 1.61
N ARG A 475 20.47 6.78 2.31
CA ARG A 475 21.06 6.44 3.61
C ARG A 475 22.57 6.19 3.51
N ALA A 476 23.03 5.55 2.44
CA ALA A 476 24.46 5.34 2.19
C ALA A 476 25.26 6.64 1.97
N LEU A 477 24.59 7.71 1.57
CA LEU A 477 25.18 9.03 1.33
C LEU A 477 24.86 10.06 2.44
N GLU A 478 24.02 9.71 3.41
CA GLU A 478 23.72 10.55 4.59
C GLU A 478 24.97 11.09 5.31
N PRO A 479 26.08 10.34 5.45
CA PRO A 479 27.31 10.87 6.04
C PRO A 479 27.89 12.09 5.31
N ALA A 480 27.51 12.36 4.06
CA ALA A 480 27.94 13.53 3.31
C ALA A 480 27.06 14.77 3.55
N SER A 481 25.91 14.65 4.23
CA SER A 481 24.94 15.74 4.42
C SER A 481 25.52 17.02 5.06
N TRP A 482 26.55 16.90 5.91
CA TRP A 482 27.20 18.03 6.56
C TRP A 482 27.87 19.02 5.58
N PHE A 483 28.10 18.64 4.32
CA PHE A 483 28.65 19.54 3.31
C PHE A 483 27.68 20.62 2.83
N TYR A 484 26.36 20.46 3.03
CA TYR A 484 25.37 21.42 2.53
C TYR A 484 25.50 22.82 3.12
N ASN A 485 25.84 22.90 4.42
CA ASN A 485 25.75 24.14 5.19
C ASN A 485 27.11 24.63 5.69
N ILE A 486 28.20 24.10 5.15
CA ILE A 486 29.56 24.49 5.56
C ILE A 486 30.20 25.36 4.51
N ASN A 487 30.82 26.44 5.00
CA ASN A 487 31.64 27.30 4.18
C ASN A 487 32.99 26.60 3.89
N PRO A 488 33.36 26.37 2.62
CA PRO A 488 34.62 25.68 2.31
C PRO A 488 35.87 26.44 2.78
N TYR A 489 35.78 27.76 3.00
CA TYR A 489 36.87 28.57 3.54
C TYR A 489 37.13 28.35 5.03
N THR A 490 36.24 27.66 5.75
CA THR A 490 36.42 27.35 7.18
C THR A 490 37.01 25.97 7.43
N PHE A 491 37.28 25.17 6.39
CA PHE A 491 37.87 23.85 6.56
C PHE A 491 39.29 23.94 7.14
N GLY A 492 39.55 23.15 8.18
CA GLY A 492 40.88 22.99 8.78
C GLY A 492 41.38 21.53 8.73
N PRO A 493 42.58 21.26 9.29
CA PRO A 493 43.14 19.92 9.34
C PRO A 493 42.23 18.83 9.94
N PRO A 494 41.40 19.09 10.98
CA PRO A 494 40.43 18.12 11.46
C PRO A 494 39.36 17.77 10.42
N ASP A 495 38.91 18.76 9.64
CA ASP A 495 37.91 18.56 8.59
C ASP A 495 38.48 17.76 7.42
N PHE A 496 39.74 17.96 7.06
CA PHE A 496 40.37 17.18 5.98
C PHE A 496 40.36 15.68 6.27
N LYS A 497 40.66 15.30 7.53
CA LYS A 497 40.54 13.91 7.97
C LYS A 497 39.09 13.42 7.90
N LYS A 498 38.13 14.24 8.33
CA LYS A 498 36.70 13.92 8.28
C LYS A 498 36.19 13.76 6.84
N ILE A 499 36.67 14.57 5.90
CA ILE A 499 36.36 14.48 4.46
C ILE A 499 36.78 13.11 3.93
N GLY A 500 38.04 12.70 4.14
CA GLY A 500 38.54 11.39 3.71
C GLY A 500 37.75 10.23 4.31
N GLN A 501 37.44 10.29 5.62
CA GLN A 501 36.59 9.30 6.29
C GLN A 501 35.17 9.25 5.71
N THR A 502 34.59 10.40 5.39
CA THR A 502 33.26 10.50 4.77
C THR A 502 33.25 9.84 3.39
N TYR A 503 34.27 10.11 2.56
CA TYR A 503 34.43 9.48 1.26
C TYR A 503 34.53 7.96 1.37
N ASP A 504 35.42 7.44 2.22
CA ASP A 504 35.64 6.00 2.36
C ASP A 504 34.36 5.29 2.85
N LEU A 505 33.64 5.91 3.79
CA LEU A 505 32.37 5.39 4.30
C LEU A 505 31.29 5.35 3.21
N CYS A 506 31.06 6.47 2.53
CA CYS A 506 30.04 6.58 1.48
C CYS A 506 30.34 5.60 0.33
N LYS A 507 31.60 5.53 -0.12
CA LYS A 507 32.02 4.59 -1.16
C LYS A 507 31.75 3.14 -0.77
N ALA A 508 32.15 2.75 0.44
CA ALA A 508 31.96 1.39 0.92
C ALA A 508 30.47 1.02 1.05
N GLN A 509 29.62 1.96 1.46
CA GLN A 509 28.17 1.75 1.59
C GLN A 509 27.49 1.67 0.22
N VAL A 510 27.78 2.58 -0.72
CA VAL A 510 27.22 2.55 -2.09
C VAL A 510 27.63 1.28 -2.83
N THR A 511 28.91 0.88 -2.75
CA THR A 511 29.41 -0.34 -3.42
C THR A 511 28.65 -1.59 -2.93
N LYS A 512 28.28 -1.67 -1.64
CA LYS A 512 27.52 -2.80 -1.09
C LYS A 512 26.11 -2.91 -1.67
N LEU A 513 25.54 -1.81 -2.17
CA LEU A 513 24.18 -1.77 -2.72
C LEU A 513 24.12 -2.26 -4.18
N GLU A 514 25.26 -2.30 -4.88
CA GLU A 514 25.33 -2.74 -6.29
C GLU A 514 24.72 -4.12 -6.50
N ARG A 515 24.94 -5.05 -5.57
CA ARG A 515 24.43 -6.43 -5.65
C ARG A 515 22.90 -6.54 -5.56
N TYR A 516 22.23 -5.50 -5.08
CA TYR A 516 20.78 -5.49 -4.85
C TYR A 516 20.02 -4.68 -5.90
N CYS A 517 20.73 -3.96 -6.78
CA CYS A 517 20.13 -3.12 -7.79
C CYS A 517 19.74 -3.95 -9.02
N GLU A 518 18.53 -3.72 -9.51
CA GLU A 518 18.10 -4.28 -10.78
C GLU A 518 18.78 -3.57 -11.96
N LYS A 519 18.94 -4.27 -13.09
CA LYS A 519 19.58 -3.69 -14.29
C LYS A 519 18.88 -2.41 -14.78
N SER A 520 17.56 -2.33 -14.63
CA SER A 520 16.77 -1.15 -15.00
C SER A 520 17.01 0.06 -14.09
N ASP A 521 17.53 -0.15 -12.88
CA ASP A 521 17.69 0.90 -11.86
C ASP A 521 19.15 1.36 -11.69
N GLN A 522 20.03 0.97 -12.62
CA GLN A 522 21.45 1.34 -12.59
C GLN A 522 21.68 2.86 -12.69
N ASP A 523 20.70 3.61 -13.19
CA ASP A 523 20.74 5.06 -13.22
C ASP A 523 20.90 5.66 -11.81
N LEU A 524 20.20 5.11 -10.81
CA LEU A 524 20.29 5.56 -9.42
C LEU A 524 21.68 5.32 -8.82
N LEU A 525 22.28 4.15 -9.10
CA LEU A 525 23.64 3.84 -8.64
C LEU A 525 24.70 4.69 -9.35
N LYS A 526 24.50 4.99 -10.63
CA LYS A 526 25.41 5.86 -11.37
C LYS A 526 25.47 7.25 -10.74
N GLN A 527 24.33 7.82 -10.37
CA GLN A 527 24.28 9.12 -9.71
C GLN A 527 24.88 9.10 -8.31
N ALA A 528 24.62 8.04 -7.54
CA ALA A 528 25.29 7.85 -6.26
C ALA A 528 26.83 7.81 -6.43
N SER A 529 27.28 7.16 -7.50
CA SER A 529 28.70 7.08 -7.85
C SER A 529 29.27 8.45 -8.24
N GLU A 530 28.50 9.31 -8.91
CA GLU A 530 28.89 10.69 -9.21
C GLU A 530 29.11 11.51 -7.92
N VAL A 531 28.24 11.35 -6.90
CA VAL A 531 28.45 11.95 -5.57
C VAL A 531 29.75 11.43 -4.93
N VAL A 532 29.98 10.12 -4.97
CA VAL A 532 31.21 9.50 -4.42
C VAL A 532 32.47 9.99 -5.13
N VAL A 533 32.41 10.20 -6.46
CA VAL A 533 33.51 10.77 -7.25
C VAL A 533 33.75 12.24 -6.86
N ALA A 534 32.69 13.03 -6.67
CA ALA A 534 32.82 14.41 -6.20
C ALA A 534 33.44 14.49 -4.80
N LEU A 535 33.05 13.58 -3.88
CA LEU A 535 33.66 13.46 -2.55
C LEU A 535 35.15 13.12 -2.64
N LYS A 536 35.53 12.20 -3.54
CA LYS A 536 36.94 11.85 -3.78
C LYS A 536 37.75 13.05 -4.28
N ASN A 537 37.16 13.86 -5.17
CA ASN A 537 37.81 15.05 -5.69
C ASN A 537 38.00 16.10 -4.59
N LEU A 538 37.02 16.26 -3.70
CA LEU A 538 37.15 17.11 -2.53
C LEU A 538 38.26 16.62 -1.59
N ASP A 539 38.29 15.33 -1.24
CA ASP A 539 39.37 14.73 -0.44
C ASP A 539 40.74 14.95 -1.08
N ARG A 540 40.85 14.81 -2.41
CA ARG A 540 42.10 15.08 -3.13
C ARG A 540 42.52 16.55 -3.03
N ALA A 541 41.58 17.49 -3.12
CA ALA A 541 41.87 18.93 -3.00
C ALA A 541 42.45 19.28 -1.61
N THR A 542 42.05 18.58 -0.55
CA THR A 542 42.65 18.79 0.80
C THR A 542 44.15 18.49 0.89
N ARG A 543 44.70 17.78 -0.12
CA ARG A 543 46.10 17.35 -0.19
C ARG A 543 46.90 18.12 -1.25
N ASP A 544 46.26 19.07 -1.95
CA ASP A 544 46.92 19.87 -2.96
C ASP A 544 47.93 20.83 -2.31
N ARG A 545 49.09 21.01 -2.96
CA ARG A 545 50.18 21.86 -2.47
C ARG A 545 50.16 23.27 -3.07
N GLY A 546 49.21 23.54 -3.98
CA GLY A 546 49.00 24.84 -4.63
C GLY A 546 48.05 25.77 -3.87
N ASP A 547 47.16 26.46 -4.59
CA ASP A 547 46.07 27.25 -3.99
C ASP A 547 45.03 26.33 -3.36
N LEU A 548 45.31 25.94 -2.11
CA LEU A 548 44.50 25.00 -1.34
C LEU A 548 43.06 25.52 -1.19
N TYR A 549 42.86 26.81 -0.93
CA TYR A 549 41.52 27.35 -0.69
C TYR A 549 40.71 27.49 -1.98
N GLY A 550 41.31 27.93 -3.07
CA GLY A 550 40.63 27.99 -4.37
C GLY A 550 40.22 26.60 -4.89
N SER A 551 41.13 25.62 -4.84
CA SER A 551 40.85 24.24 -5.26
C SER A 551 39.78 23.56 -4.41
N LEU A 552 39.81 23.77 -3.09
CA LEU A 552 38.85 23.22 -2.15
C LEU A 552 37.46 23.83 -2.32
N ALA A 553 37.37 25.15 -2.55
CA ALA A 553 36.11 25.84 -2.82
C ALA A 553 35.45 25.36 -4.13
N VAL A 554 36.23 25.17 -5.19
CA VAL A 554 35.73 24.63 -6.47
C VAL A 554 35.23 23.19 -6.31
N ALA A 555 36.01 22.33 -5.64
CA ALA A 555 35.62 20.94 -5.42
C ALA A 555 34.37 20.82 -4.52
N HIS A 556 34.25 21.66 -3.48
CA HIS A 556 33.08 21.72 -2.60
C HIS A 556 31.84 22.19 -3.36
N GLY A 557 31.95 23.26 -4.16
CA GLY A 557 30.85 23.74 -4.99
C GLY A 557 30.36 22.68 -5.98
N ALA A 558 31.27 21.94 -6.61
CA ALA A 558 30.92 20.82 -7.49
C ALA A 558 30.21 19.69 -6.72
N LEU A 559 30.73 19.30 -5.55
CA LEU A 559 30.09 18.30 -4.69
C LEU A 559 28.67 18.72 -4.30
N VAL A 560 28.49 19.93 -3.79
CA VAL A 560 27.18 20.44 -3.38
C VAL A 560 26.21 20.44 -4.57
N SER A 561 26.67 20.84 -5.76
CA SER A 561 25.84 20.80 -6.97
C SER A 561 25.37 19.38 -7.31
N VAL A 562 26.27 18.39 -7.28
CA VAL A 562 25.92 17.00 -7.58
C VAL A 562 25.00 16.42 -6.51
N MET A 563 25.28 16.70 -5.24
CA MET A 563 24.43 16.27 -4.11
C MET A 563 23.01 16.83 -4.20
N LYS A 564 22.84 18.11 -4.58
CA LYS A 564 21.52 18.71 -4.81
C LYS A 564 20.74 18.00 -5.91
N SER A 565 21.38 17.80 -7.05
CA SER A 565 20.77 17.08 -8.18
C SER A 565 20.37 15.65 -7.80
N PHE A 566 21.22 14.96 -7.05
CA PHE A 566 20.94 13.64 -6.51
C PHE A 566 19.74 13.66 -5.56
N ASP A 567 19.71 14.60 -4.62
CA ASP A 567 18.62 14.69 -3.64
C ASP A 567 17.27 14.99 -4.28
N ASP A 568 17.22 15.86 -5.30
CA ASP A 568 15.98 16.16 -6.04
C ASP A 568 15.43 14.90 -6.73
N GLN A 569 16.31 14.12 -7.36
CA GLN A 569 15.90 12.88 -8.01
C GLN A 569 15.42 11.83 -7.00
N ILE A 570 16.18 11.58 -5.94
CA ILE A 570 15.77 10.61 -4.92
C ILE A 570 14.49 11.05 -4.21
N SER A 571 14.28 12.35 -4.03
CA SER A 571 13.03 12.89 -3.45
C SER A 571 11.84 12.57 -4.33
N THR A 572 12.02 12.61 -5.65
CA THR A 572 10.98 12.20 -6.61
C THR A 572 10.65 10.71 -6.49
N GLU A 573 11.65 9.85 -6.34
CA GLU A 573 11.47 8.40 -6.22
C GLU A 573 10.87 7.97 -4.87
N THR A 574 11.23 8.65 -3.79
CA THR A 574 10.85 8.27 -2.40
C THR A 574 9.65 9.05 -1.87
N GLY A 575 9.30 10.17 -2.50
CA GLY A 575 8.30 11.13 -2.02
C GLY A 575 8.74 11.94 -0.79
N GLU A 576 9.93 11.68 -0.25
CA GLU A 576 10.52 12.40 0.88
C GLU A 576 11.10 13.75 0.44
N LEU A 577 11.20 14.72 1.36
CA LEU A 577 11.81 16.02 1.08
C LEU A 577 13.36 15.92 0.95
N PRO A 578 14.00 16.79 0.15
CA PRO A 578 15.46 16.92 0.08
C PRO A 578 16.10 17.24 1.45
N TYR A 579 17.34 16.79 1.68
CA TYR A 579 18.07 17.08 2.94
C TYR A 579 18.23 18.58 3.20
N LEU A 580 18.32 19.38 2.14
CA LEU A 580 18.37 20.85 2.21
C LEU A 580 17.18 21.50 2.92
N ASN A 581 16.05 20.80 3.04
CA ASN A 581 14.82 21.31 3.63
C ASN A 581 14.60 20.81 5.06
N HIS A 582 15.55 20.08 5.64
CA HIS A 582 15.53 19.75 7.06
C HIS A 582 16.27 20.85 7.83
N PRO A 583 15.59 21.60 8.71
CA PRO A 583 16.20 22.68 9.49
C PRO A 583 17.30 22.19 10.44
#